data_AF-A6IKV6-F1
#
_entry.id   AF-A6IKV6-F1
#
_cell.length_a   1.000
_cell.length_b   1.000
_cell.length_c   1.000
_cell.angle_alpha   90.00
_cell.angle_beta   90.00
_cell.angle_gamma   90.00
#
_symmetry.space_group_name_H-M   'P 1'
#
loop_
_entity.id
_entity.type
_entity.pdbx_description
1 polymer ?
#
loop_
_entity_poly.entity_id
_entity_poly.type
_entity_poly.pdbx_seq_one_letter_code
_entity_poly.pdbx_strand_id
1 'polypeptide(L)'
;MEVSEGDRCTRLASWRDWVSKRNKTGRIVERSVMWICSISKKITSVWHGTLVKLLRSLYTLVLPQGSKELRSVEQEVRWRLRRLKYKHLVFLAESCAPFMKEQHSKELLAELLRHLERRWTEISDSRTLVSMMTMAGHLSESLMNRLEDKCLELVEQFGPDELRKVLMTLAAQSRRSVPLLRAISYHLVQKPFPMTKGMLLDLAYAYGKLSFHQTQVAQRLAADLLPFIPSMTPGEVARCAKSFAFLKWLNLPLFEAFTQHLLNSAQDVSLSHLCSVLLAFARLNFHPEQEDQFFNLVHEKLDSVLGSLEPALQVDLVWALCVLQQVQVAELQTVLHPGLHTRFLESKSPKDQSTFQKLVHINSTALLEYPEYKGPFLPASAVAPSPSPSNKKMTPLQKELQDALKALLGNNDTGSLEVATQYGWVLDAEVLLDAEGHFLPLRDFVAPHLAQPVGNQPLPPGAKRIAFLRWEFPNFNSRSKDLLGRFVLARRHVLAAGFLVVDVPYYEWLDLKSEWQKTAYLKDKMRKAVAEELAK
;
A
#
# COMPACT_ATOMS: atom_id res chain seq x y z
N MET A 1 45.13 1.96 -46.57
CA MET A 1 45.02 0.51 -46.29
C MET A 1 43.68 0.03 -46.82
N GLU A 2 43.72 -0.53 -48.02
CA GLU A 2 42.58 -1.16 -48.68
C GLU A 2 42.09 -2.34 -47.83
N VAL A 3 40.86 -2.24 -47.32
CA VAL A 3 40.17 -3.37 -46.73
C VAL A 3 39.39 -4.03 -47.87
N SER A 4 39.78 -5.26 -48.19
CA SER A 4 39.36 -6.02 -49.36
C SER A 4 37.83 -6.21 -49.42
N GLU A 5 37.28 -6.26 -50.64
CA GLU A 5 35.87 -6.59 -50.90
C GLU A 5 35.48 -8.01 -50.45
N GLY A 6 36.45 -8.90 -50.24
CA GLY A 6 36.23 -10.26 -49.73
C GLY A 6 35.70 -10.31 -48.28
N ASP A 7 36.05 -9.32 -47.46
CA ASP A 7 35.69 -9.29 -46.03
C ASP A 7 34.28 -8.73 -45.76
N ARG A 8 33.63 -8.17 -46.80
CA ARG A 8 32.24 -7.68 -46.78
C ARG A 8 31.20 -8.78 -47.06
N CYS A 9 31.54 -9.76 -47.91
CA CYS A 9 30.64 -10.86 -48.25
C CYS A 9 30.52 -11.92 -47.12
N THR A 10 31.60 -12.16 -46.39
CA THR A 10 31.63 -13.13 -45.26
C THR A 10 30.82 -12.66 -44.05
N ARG A 11 30.80 -11.34 -43.76
CA ARG A 11 29.96 -10.78 -42.67
C ARG A 11 28.47 -10.75 -43.00
N LEU A 12 28.11 -10.54 -44.27
CA LEU A 12 26.71 -10.65 -44.72
C LEU A 12 26.20 -12.09 -44.72
N ALA A 13 27.05 -13.07 -45.02
CA ALA A 13 26.71 -14.49 -44.98
C ALA A 13 26.44 -14.99 -43.55
N SER A 14 27.30 -14.61 -42.59
CA SER A 14 27.10 -14.89 -41.15
C SER A 14 25.79 -14.30 -40.61
N TRP A 15 25.34 -13.18 -41.19
CA TRP A 15 24.13 -12.48 -40.78
C TRP A 15 22.84 -13.03 -41.40
N ARG A 16 22.90 -13.46 -42.67
CA ARG A 16 21.80 -14.20 -43.33
C ARG A 16 21.47 -15.48 -42.58
N ASP A 17 22.48 -16.18 -42.08
CA ASP A 17 22.30 -17.37 -41.25
C ASP A 17 21.68 -17.07 -39.87
N TRP A 18 21.99 -15.91 -39.28
CA TRP A 18 21.41 -15.47 -38.01
C TRP A 18 19.92 -15.08 -38.14
N VAL A 19 19.57 -14.37 -39.22
CA VAL A 19 18.18 -13.96 -39.52
C VAL A 19 17.32 -15.16 -39.93
N SER A 20 17.88 -16.11 -40.68
CA SER A 20 17.19 -17.34 -41.11
C SER A 20 16.82 -18.24 -39.92
N LYS A 21 17.66 -18.29 -38.88
CA LYS A 21 17.43 -19.14 -37.69
C LYS A 21 16.38 -18.62 -36.69
N ARG A 22 15.91 -17.37 -36.80
CA ARG A 22 15.01 -16.76 -35.78
C ARG A 22 13.67 -16.21 -36.28
N ASN A 23 13.41 -16.12 -37.59
CA ASN A 23 12.10 -15.66 -38.08
C ASN A 23 11.72 -16.32 -39.41
N LYS A 24 10.49 -16.84 -39.51
CA LYS A 24 9.87 -17.38 -40.75
C LYS A 24 9.53 -16.30 -41.81
N THR A 25 10.24 -15.17 -41.83
CA THR A 25 10.01 -14.01 -42.73
C THR A 25 11.32 -13.45 -43.30
N GLY A 26 12.22 -14.31 -43.78
CA GLY A 26 13.57 -13.93 -44.25
C GLY A 26 13.62 -12.88 -45.38
N ARG A 27 12.67 -12.84 -46.32
CA ARG A 27 12.71 -11.90 -47.46
C ARG A 27 12.34 -10.45 -47.13
N ILE A 28 11.53 -10.23 -46.09
CA ILE A 28 11.08 -8.88 -45.69
C ILE A 28 12.20 -8.17 -44.92
N VAL A 29 12.96 -8.91 -44.12
CA VAL A 29 14.09 -8.39 -43.34
C VAL A 29 15.25 -7.97 -44.26
N GLU A 30 15.59 -8.77 -45.28
CA GLU A 30 16.67 -8.42 -46.23
C GLU A 30 16.40 -7.15 -47.04
N ARG A 31 15.16 -6.97 -47.54
CA ARG A 31 14.77 -5.72 -48.24
C ARG A 31 14.79 -4.52 -47.32
N SER A 32 14.35 -4.70 -46.07
CA SER A 32 14.37 -3.64 -45.05
C SER A 32 15.81 -3.21 -44.71
N VAL A 33 16.74 -4.17 -44.59
CA VAL A 33 18.16 -3.90 -44.30
C VAL A 33 18.87 -3.21 -45.47
N MET A 34 18.63 -3.64 -46.72
CA MET A 34 19.15 -2.97 -47.92
C MET A 34 18.63 -1.52 -48.03
N TRP A 35 17.37 -1.30 -47.68
CA TRP A 35 16.77 0.04 -47.64
C TRP A 35 17.39 0.91 -46.53
N ILE A 36 17.63 0.34 -45.33
CA ILE A 36 18.32 1.00 -44.21
C ILE A 36 19.76 1.41 -44.60
N CYS A 37 20.53 0.54 -45.27
CA CYS A 37 21.89 0.86 -45.73
C CYS A 37 21.92 1.91 -46.86
N SER A 38 20.84 2.05 -47.63
CA SER A 38 20.71 3.10 -48.64
C SER A 38 20.33 4.45 -48.01
N ILE A 39 19.49 4.42 -46.96
CA ILE A 39 19.08 5.60 -46.20
C ILE A 39 20.20 6.13 -45.31
N SER A 40 21.03 5.27 -44.71
CA SER A 40 22.17 5.72 -43.90
C SER A 40 23.15 6.59 -44.71
N LYS A 41 23.26 6.35 -46.03
CA LYS A 41 24.06 7.18 -46.95
C LYS A 41 23.42 8.53 -47.31
N LYS A 42 22.10 8.71 -47.10
CA LYS A 42 21.33 9.92 -47.41
C LYS A 42 20.63 10.51 -46.18
N ILE A 43 21.11 10.20 -44.98
CA ILE A 43 20.36 10.46 -43.75
C ILE A 43 20.13 11.96 -43.48
N THR A 44 21.04 12.80 -43.97
CA THR A 44 20.94 14.26 -43.91
C THR A 44 19.77 14.82 -44.71
N SER A 45 19.23 14.09 -45.69
CA SER A 45 18.06 14.50 -46.49
C SER A 45 16.71 14.05 -45.90
N VAL A 46 16.73 13.24 -44.83
CA VAL A 46 15.52 12.66 -44.24
C VAL A 46 14.78 13.71 -43.41
N TRP A 47 13.46 13.80 -43.58
CA TRP A 47 12.61 14.71 -42.80
C TRP A 47 12.53 14.30 -41.32
N HIS A 48 12.39 15.29 -40.44
CA HIS A 48 12.38 15.10 -38.97
C HIS A 48 11.41 14.02 -38.49
N GLY A 49 10.16 13.98 -39.01
CA GLY A 49 9.18 12.96 -38.61
C GLY A 49 9.55 11.55 -39.08
N THR A 50 10.15 11.42 -40.26
CA THR A 50 10.60 10.14 -40.81
C THR A 50 11.85 9.64 -40.08
N LEU A 51 12.76 10.54 -39.73
CA LEU A 51 13.96 10.23 -38.95
C LEU A 51 13.62 9.63 -37.58
N VAL A 52 12.62 10.20 -36.90
CA VAL A 52 12.13 9.74 -35.60
C VAL A 52 11.53 8.33 -35.68
N LYS A 53 10.69 8.09 -36.69
CA LYS A 53 10.10 6.75 -36.95
C LYS A 53 11.16 5.72 -37.37
N LEU A 54 12.15 6.15 -38.14
CA LEU A 54 13.27 5.32 -38.56
C LEU A 54 14.07 4.85 -37.34
N LEU A 55 14.44 5.75 -36.43
CA LEU A 55 15.19 5.38 -35.23
C LEU A 55 14.42 4.36 -34.37
N ARG A 56 13.12 4.60 -34.13
CA ARG A 56 12.26 3.63 -33.42
C ARG A 56 12.27 2.26 -34.10
N SER A 57 12.13 2.24 -35.43
CA SER A 57 12.11 1.00 -36.20
C SER A 57 13.44 0.24 -36.07
N LEU A 58 14.57 0.96 -36.07
CA LEU A 58 15.89 0.36 -35.91
C LEU A 58 16.08 -0.27 -34.52
N TYR A 59 15.59 0.38 -33.46
CA TYR A 59 15.61 -0.21 -32.12
C TYR A 59 14.73 -1.48 -32.04
N THR A 60 13.55 -1.49 -32.68
CA THR A 60 12.70 -2.69 -32.71
C THR A 60 13.29 -3.86 -33.50
N LEU A 61 14.20 -3.60 -34.45
CA LEU A 61 14.77 -4.62 -35.32
C LEU A 61 15.91 -5.43 -34.67
N VAL A 62 16.28 -5.15 -33.41
CA VAL A 62 17.34 -5.87 -32.65
C VAL A 62 18.59 -6.09 -33.51
N LEU A 63 19.06 -5.01 -34.14
CA LEU A 63 20.27 -5.01 -34.96
C LEU A 63 21.49 -5.36 -34.09
N PRO A 64 22.60 -5.85 -34.67
CA PRO A 64 23.79 -6.22 -33.94
C PRO A 64 24.38 -4.99 -33.27
N GLN A 65 24.91 -5.21 -32.07
CA GLN A 65 25.56 -4.19 -31.26
C GLN A 65 26.61 -3.44 -32.10
N GLY A 66 26.40 -2.12 -32.25
CA GLY A 66 27.34 -1.25 -32.97
C GLY A 66 27.20 -1.21 -34.50
N SER A 67 26.06 -1.61 -35.07
CA SER A 67 25.78 -1.40 -36.51
C SER A 67 26.01 0.07 -36.91
N LYS A 68 26.71 0.29 -38.02
CA LYS A 68 27.07 1.64 -38.50
C LYS A 68 25.82 2.46 -38.83
N GLU A 69 24.77 1.76 -39.24
CA GLU A 69 23.47 2.29 -39.61
C GLU A 69 22.77 2.89 -38.39
N LEU A 70 22.69 2.16 -37.27
CA LEU A 70 22.09 2.66 -36.04
C LEU A 70 22.85 3.88 -35.50
N ARG A 71 24.19 3.82 -35.45
CA ARG A 71 25.02 4.94 -35.00
C ARG A 71 24.86 6.19 -35.87
N SER A 72 24.76 6.02 -37.19
CA SER A 72 24.55 7.13 -38.12
C SER A 72 23.19 7.81 -37.87
N VAL A 73 22.14 7.02 -37.62
CA VAL A 73 20.80 7.55 -37.34
C VAL A 73 20.74 8.25 -35.99
N GLU A 74 21.32 7.64 -34.96
CA GLU A 74 21.43 8.25 -33.63
C GLU A 74 22.19 9.58 -33.69
N GLN A 75 23.31 9.64 -34.41
CA GLN A 75 24.12 10.84 -34.54
C GLN A 75 23.37 11.96 -35.28
N GLU A 76 22.64 11.63 -36.35
CA GLU A 76 21.82 12.60 -37.07
C GLU A 76 20.68 13.13 -36.17
N VAL A 77 20.09 12.27 -35.34
CA VAL A 77 19.11 12.69 -34.34
C VAL A 77 19.74 13.64 -33.32
N ARG A 78 20.93 13.32 -32.78
CA ARG A 78 21.70 14.19 -31.87
C ARG A 78 21.92 15.58 -32.44
N TRP A 79 22.37 15.67 -33.70
CA TRP A 79 22.59 16.95 -34.38
C TRP A 79 21.30 17.76 -34.56
N ARG A 80 20.14 17.09 -34.66
CA ARG A 80 18.84 17.74 -34.87
C ARG A 80 18.03 17.96 -33.61
N LEU A 81 18.49 17.55 -32.42
CA LEU A 81 17.72 17.64 -31.17
C LEU A 81 17.11 19.02 -30.92
N ARG A 82 17.88 20.09 -31.19
CA ARG A 82 17.43 21.48 -31.03
C ARG A 82 16.31 21.89 -32.00
N ARG A 83 16.29 21.29 -33.20
CA ARG A 83 15.34 21.61 -34.28
C ARG A 83 14.09 20.75 -34.23
N LEU A 84 14.13 19.63 -33.51
CA LEU A 84 12.97 18.77 -33.33
C LEU A 84 11.89 19.48 -32.51
N LYS A 85 10.64 19.34 -32.97
CA LYS A 85 9.46 19.75 -32.21
C LYS A 85 9.38 18.95 -30.92
N TYR A 86 8.85 19.56 -29.87
CA TYR A 86 8.77 18.96 -28.54
C TYR A 86 8.10 17.57 -28.55
N LYS A 87 6.97 17.41 -29.26
CA LYS A 87 6.30 16.10 -29.46
C LYS A 87 7.19 15.00 -30.05
N HIS A 88 8.15 15.35 -30.92
CA HIS A 88 9.07 14.38 -31.49
C HIS A 88 10.14 13.96 -30.49
N LEU A 89 10.59 14.88 -29.61
CA LEU A 89 11.51 14.57 -28.53
C LEU A 89 10.89 13.60 -27.52
N VAL A 90 9.61 13.80 -27.17
CA VAL A 90 8.86 12.91 -26.28
C VAL A 90 8.76 11.50 -26.86
N PHE A 91 8.34 11.39 -28.11
CA PHE A 91 8.24 10.11 -28.81
C PHE A 91 9.59 9.38 -28.91
N LEU A 92 10.68 10.13 -29.14
CA LEU A 92 12.03 9.58 -29.15
C LEU A 92 12.44 9.06 -27.76
N ALA A 93 12.24 9.85 -26.71
CA ALA A 93 12.58 9.46 -25.35
C ALA A 93 11.86 8.18 -24.93
N GLU A 94 10.56 8.08 -25.23
CA GLU A 94 9.76 6.87 -25.04
C GLU A 94 10.31 5.69 -25.85
N SER A 95 10.59 5.90 -27.14
CA SER A 95 11.07 4.83 -28.02
C SER A 95 12.46 4.33 -27.64
N CYS A 96 13.30 5.17 -27.05
CA CYS A 96 14.64 4.81 -26.57
C CYS A 96 14.62 4.13 -25.20
N ALA A 97 13.62 4.41 -24.36
CA ALA A 97 13.56 3.93 -22.97
C ALA A 97 13.61 2.39 -22.83
N PRO A 98 12.93 1.55 -23.63
CA PRO A 98 13.02 0.09 -23.51
C PRO A 98 14.41 -0.48 -23.80
N PHE A 99 15.26 0.28 -24.49
CA PHE A 99 16.55 -0.19 -25.00
C PHE A 99 17.73 0.15 -24.08
N MET A 100 17.46 0.44 -22.78
CA MET A 100 18.43 0.85 -21.73
C MET A 100 19.65 -0.07 -21.50
N LYS A 101 19.84 -1.16 -22.23
CA LYS A 101 20.99 -2.06 -22.06
C LYS A 101 22.25 -1.57 -22.79
N GLU A 102 22.13 -0.70 -23.78
CA GLU A 102 23.26 -0.28 -24.61
C GLU A 102 23.85 1.08 -24.19
N GLN A 103 25.16 1.17 -23.96
CA GLN A 103 25.85 2.38 -23.47
C GLN A 103 25.53 3.64 -24.29
N HIS A 104 25.48 3.55 -25.63
CA HIS A 104 25.24 4.70 -26.52
C HIS A 104 23.77 5.15 -26.56
N SER A 105 22.83 4.22 -26.37
CA SER A 105 21.40 4.53 -26.25
C SER A 105 21.10 5.29 -24.94
N LYS A 106 21.86 5.02 -23.87
CA LYS A 106 21.77 5.73 -22.59
C LYS A 106 22.20 7.20 -22.72
N GLU A 107 23.23 7.48 -23.50
CA GLU A 107 23.71 8.85 -23.75
C GLU A 107 22.68 9.66 -24.55
N LEU A 108 22.12 9.09 -25.63
CA LEU A 108 21.08 9.75 -26.41
C LEU A 108 19.85 10.04 -25.55
N LEU A 109 19.44 9.08 -24.72
CA LEU A 109 18.32 9.26 -23.81
C LEU A 109 18.59 10.37 -22.78
N ALA A 110 19.79 10.43 -22.19
CA ALA A 110 20.16 11.49 -21.26
C ALA A 110 20.14 12.88 -21.91
N GLU A 111 20.60 13.01 -23.16
CA GLU A 111 20.51 14.25 -23.94
C GLU A 111 19.07 14.63 -24.26
N LEU A 112 18.24 13.65 -24.68
CA LEU A 112 16.82 13.84 -24.92
C LEU A 112 16.09 14.34 -23.68
N LEU A 113 16.34 13.72 -22.51
CA LEU A 113 15.74 14.13 -21.24
C LEU A 113 16.16 15.54 -20.84
N ARG A 114 17.45 15.91 -20.97
CA ARG A 114 17.90 17.29 -20.73
C ARG A 114 17.22 18.29 -21.66
N HIS A 115 16.99 17.93 -22.93
CA HIS A 115 16.29 18.80 -23.87
C HIS A 115 14.80 18.93 -23.51
N LEU A 116 14.15 17.86 -23.08
CA LEU A 116 12.77 17.89 -22.59
C LEU A 116 12.63 18.75 -21.33
N GLU A 117 13.56 18.60 -20.38
CA GLU A 117 13.61 19.37 -19.14
C GLU A 117 13.84 20.86 -19.37
N ARG A 118 14.70 21.25 -20.32
CA ARG A 118 14.97 22.67 -20.61
C ARG A 118 13.83 23.36 -21.35
N ARG A 119 13.08 22.59 -22.14
CA ARG A 119 12.02 23.09 -23.03
C ARG A 119 10.61 22.80 -22.50
N TRP A 120 10.49 22.46 -21.21
CA TRP A 120 9.21 22.13 -20.56
C TRP A 120 8.17 23.26 -20.64
N THR A 121 8.61 24.52 -20.75
CA THR A 121 7.75 25.69 -20.91
C THR A 121 7.04 25.75 -22.26
N GLU A 122 7.50 25.00 -23.28
CA GLU A 122 6.83 24.91 -24.58
C GLU A 122 5.52 24.12 -24.53
N ILE A 123 5.27 23.39 -23.44
CA ILE A 123 4.02 22.65 -23.22
C ILE A 123 2.89 23.66 -23.01
N SER A 124 1.93 23.69 -23.92
CA SER A 124 0.79 24.62 -23.86
C SER A 124 -0.55 23.91 -23.75
N ASP A 125 -0.61 22.59 -24.01
CA ASP A 125 -1.85 21.83 -23.99
C ASP A 125 -1.81 20.66 -22.99
N SER A 126 -2.98 20.37 -22.42
CA SER A 126 -3.19 19.32 -21.42
C SER A 126 -2.85 17.93 -21.93
N ARG A 127 -3.15 17.62 -23.19
CA ARG A 127 -2.94 16.27 -23.75
C ARG A 127 -1.46 15.94 -23.89
N THR A 128 -0.67 16.88 -24.41
CA THR A 128 0.79 16.74 -24.50
C THR A 128 1.39 16.56 -23.11
N LEU A 129 0.97 17.38 -22.14
CA LEU A 129 1.46 17.28 -20.76
C LEU A 129 1.19 15.90 -20.14
N VAL A 130 -0.06 15.43 -20.20
CA VAL A 130 -0.47 14.12 -19.67
C VAL A 130 0.28 12.99 -20.36
N SER A 131 0.39 13.05 -21.69
CA SER A 131 1.15 12.07 -22.47
C SER A 131 2.61 12.02 -22.00
N MET A 132 3.20 13.17 -21.70
CA MET A 132 4.60 13.23 -21.28
C MET A 132 4.84 12.68 -19.89
N MET A 133 3.97 12.99 -18.94
CA MET A 133 4.05 12.40 -17.61
C MET A 133 3.98 10.87 -17.70
N THR A 134 3.06 10.36 -18.53
CA THR A 134 2.85 8.93 -18.72
C THR A 134 4.07 8.27 -19.38
N MET A 135 4.57 8.85 -20.49
CA MET A 135 5.60 8.21 -21.32
C MET A 135 7.03 8.47 -20.86
N ALA A 136 7.31 9.64 -20.28
CA ALA A 136 8.68 10.10 -19.98
C ALA A 136 8.89 10.51 -18.52
N GLY A 137 7.84 10.76 -17.74
CA GLY A 137 7.97 11.20 -16.34
C GLY A 137 8.75 10.20 -15.47
N HIS A 138 8.58 8.90 -15.71
CA HIS A 138 9.30 7.85 -14.97
C HIS A 138 10.80 7.78 -15.31
N LEU A 139 11.26 8.46 -16.36
CA LEU A 139 12.64 8.42 -16.83
C LEU A 139 13.53 9.45 -16.11
N SER A 140 12.95 10.51 -15.56
CA SER A 140 13.68 11.54 -14.83
C SER A 140 12.81 12.20 -13.77
N GLU A 141 13.29 12.19 -12.53
CA GLU A 141 12.63 12.86 -11.40
C GLU A 141 12.57 14.38 -11.59
N SER A 142 13.63 15.01 -12.11
CA SER A 142 13.64 16.44 -12.38
C SER A 142 12.63 16.83 -13.46
N LEU A 143 12.51 16.02 -14.51
CA LEU A 143 11.49 16.22 -15.53
C LEU A 143 10.09 16.08 -14.93
N MET A 144 9.85 15.03 -14.14
CA MET A 144 8.55 14.82 -13.50
C MET A 144 8.15 15.98 -12.59
N ASN A 145 9.06 16.52 -11.78
CA ASN A 145 8.79 17.70 -10.96
C ASN A 145 8.34 18.90 -11.80
N ARG A 146 9.01 19.19 -12.92
CA ARG A 146 8.62 20.27 -13.83
C ARG A 146 7.25 20.02 -14.49
N LEU A 147 6.95 18.77 -14.85
CA LEU A 147 5.65 18.41 -15.40
C LEU A 147 4.54 18.51 -14.35
N GLU A 148 4.82 18.19 -13.09
CA GLU A 148 3.89 18.40 -11.97
C GLU A 148 3.60 19.90 -11.76
N ASP A 149 4.63 20.76 -11.78
CA ASP A 149 4.48 22.22 -11.74
C ASP A 149 3.60 22.71 -12.92
N LYS A 150 3.89 22.22 -14.14
CA LYS A 150 3.09 22.56 -15.31
C LYS A 150 1.65 22.06 -15.22
N CYS A 151 1.42 20.93 -14.55
CA CYS A 151 0.07 20.45 -14.29
C CYS A 151 -0.70 21.42 -13.41
N LEU A 152 -0.08 21.97 -12.37
CA LEU A 152 -0.74 22.96 -11.52
C LEU A 152 -1.16 24.21 -12.29
N GLU A 153 -0.39 24.64 -13.28
CA GLU A 153 -0.75 25.77 -14.16
C GLU A 153 -1.94 25.45 -15.07
N LEU A 154 -2.05 24.22 -15.58
CA LEU A 154 -3.03 23.83 -16.61
C LEU A 154 -4.22 23.02 -16.08
N VAL A 155 -4.24 22.63 -14.80
CA VAL A 155 -5.24 21.70 -14.22
C VAL A 155 -6.68 22.22 -14.36
N GLU A 156 -6.87 23.53 -14.37
CA GLU A 156 -8.19 24.12 -14.59
C GLU A 156 -8.77 23.77 -15.98
N GLN A 157 -7.91 23.55 -16.97
CA GLN A 157 -8.32 23.20 -18.34
C GLN A 157 -8.56 21.69 -18.51
N PHE A 158 -8.28 20.87 -17.49
CA PHE A 158 -8.37 19.42 -17.60
C PHE A 158 -9.83 18.94 -17.58
N GLY A 159 -10.10 17.97 -18.44
CA GLY A 159 -11.29 17.13 -18.37
C GLY A 159 -11.08 15.91 -17.47
N PRO A 160 -12.11 15.05 -17.35
CA PRO A 160 -12.07 13.90 -16.44
C PRO A 160 -11.03 12.85 -16.86
N ASP A 161 -10.78 12.69 -18.17
CA ASP A 161 -9.80 11.74 -18.69
C ASP A 161 -8.36 12.19 -18.42
N GLU A 162 -8.06 13.49 -18.58
CA GLU A 162 -6.76 14.05 -18.20
C GLU A 162 -6.50 13.90 -16.71
N LEU A 163 -7.46 14.26 -15.85
CA LEU A 163 -7.35 14.11 -14.39
C LEU A 163 -7.09 12.65 -13.99
N ARG A 164 -7.85 11.70 -14.57
CA ARG A 164 -7.65 10.26 -14.37
C ARG A 164 -6.24 9.83 -14.75
N LYS A 165 -5.76 10.21 -15.94
CA LYS A 165 -4.44 9.79 -16.44
C LYS A 165 -3.29 10.35 -15.60
N VAL A 166 -3.37 11.62 -15.17
CA VAL A 166 -2.36 12.18 -14.26
C VAL A 166 -2.34 11.41 -12.94
N LEU A 167 -3.51 11.19 -12.35
CA LEU A 167 -3.61 10.48 -11.07
C LEU A 167 -3.10 9.04 -11.17
N MET A 168 -3.44 8.33 -12.25
CA MET A 168 -2.93 6.99 -12.53
C MET A 168 -1.42 6.97 -12.76
N THR A 169 -0.87 8.00 -13.40
CA THR A 169 0.59 8.14 -13.58
C THR A 169 1.31 8.32 -12.25
N LEU A 170 0.80 9.21 -11.39
CA LEU A 170 1.32 9.39 -10.03
C LEU A 170 1.25 8.09 -9.23
N ALA A 171 0.12 7.38 -9.31
CA ALA A 171 -0.08 6.10 -8.65
C ALA A 171 0.88 5.02 -9.19
N ALA A 172 1.11 4.95 -10.50
CA ALA A 172 2.06 4.01 -11.10
C ALA A 172 3.49 4.21 -10.56
N GLN A 173 3.91 5.47 -10.38
CA GLN A 173 5.23 5.84 -9.86
C GLN A 173 5.28 5.93 -8.32
N SER A 174 4.20 5.60 -7.61
CA SER A 174 4.07 5.78 -6.16
C SER A 174 4.46 7.19 -5.68
N ARG A 175 4.18 8.20 -6.51
CA ARG A 175 4.65 9.58 -6.33
C ARG A 175 3.55 10.43 -5.70
N ARG A 176 3.79 10.92 -4.48
CA ARG A 176 2.79 11.61 -3.66
C ARG A 176 2.95 13.13 -3.70
N SER A 177 2.68 13.74 -4.86
CA SER A 177 2.69 15.19 -5.04
C SER A 177 1.48 15.84 -4.38
N VAL A 178 1.60 16.25 -3.11
CA VAL A 178 0.48 16.77 -2.31
C VAL A 178 -0.21 17.99 -2.95
N PRO A 179 0.50 19.01 -3.48
CA PRO A 179 -0.14 20.16 -4.13
C PRO A 179 -0.99 19.74 -5.34
N LEU A 180 -0.45 18.89 -6.20
CA LEU A 180 -1.15 18.41 -7.39
C LEU A 180 -2.35 17.52 -7.04
N LEU A 181 -2.19 16.62 -6.05
CA LEU A 181 -3.30 15.81 -5.55
C LEU A 181 -4.43 16.65 -4.97
N ARG A 182 -4.12 17.75 -4.25
CA ARG A 182 -5.12 18.70 -3.76
C ARG A 182 -5.82 19.43 -4.90
N ALA A 183 -5.09 19.92 -5.90
CA ALA A 183 -5.66 20.61 -7.06
C ALA A 183 -6.59 19.69 -7.89
N ILE A 184 -6.14 18.46 -8.20
CA ILE A 184 -6.95 17.45 -8.87
C ILE A 184 -8.21 17.15 -8.06
N SER A 185 -8.06 16.93 -6.75
CA SER A 185 -9.19 16.66 -5.86
C SER A 185 -10.20 17.80 -5.84
N TYR A 186 -9.74 19.05 -5.83
CA TYR A 186 -10.60 20.22 -5.88
C TYR A 186 -11.43 20.23 -7.17
N HIS A 187 -10.80 20.06 -8.33
CA HIS A 187 -11.52 20.05 -9.61
C HIS A 187 -12.44 18.83 -9.77
N LEU A 188 -12.06 17.67 -9.24
CA LEU A 188 -12.92 16.49 -9.21
C LEU A 188 -14.16 16.67 -8.34
N VAL A 189 -14.14 17.54 -7.33
CA VAL A 189 -15.32 17.83 -6.50
C VAL A 189 -16.15 18.95 -7.12
N GLN A 190 -15.53 20.02 -7.57
CA GLN A 190 -16.21 21.24 -8.04
C GLN A 190 -16.89 21.06 -9.40
N LYS A 191 -16.31 20.29 -10.32
CA LYS A 191 -16.84 20.13 -11.67
C LYS A 191 -17.79 18.93 -11.74
N PRO A 192 -19.01 19.09 -12.30
CA PRO A 192 -19.96 17.99 -12.45
C PRO A 192 -19.58 17.12 -13.67
N PHE A 193 -18.44 16.45 -13.58
CA PHE A 193 -18.04 15.50 -14.62
C PHE A 193 -18.94 14.26 -14.62
N PRO A 194 -19.51 13.87 -15.78
CA PRO A 194 -20.07 12.54 -15.93
C PRO A 194 -18.92 11.53 -15.91
N MET A 195 -18.84 10.73 -14.84
CA MET A 195 -17.79 9.73 -14.68
C MET A 195 -18.31 8.36 -15.09
N THR A 196 -17.55 7.66 -15.93
CA THR A 196 -17.85 6.28 -16.29
C THR A 196 -17.40 5.33 -15.19
N LYS A 197 -17.97 4.12 -15.14
CA LYS A 197 -17.56 3.04 -14.22
C LYS A 197 -16.04 2.87 -14.18
N GLY A 198 -15.40 2.75 -15.34
CA GLY A 198 -13.94 2.57 -15.44
C GLY A 198 -13.13 3.75 -14.89
N MET A 199 -13.63 4.99 -15.02
CA MET A 199 -12.96 6.15 -14.44
C MET A 199 -13.04 6.13 -12.91
N LEU A 200 -14.21 5.83 -12.35
CA LEU A 200 -14.40 5.76 -10.90
C LEU A 200 -13.52 4.68 -10.24
N LEU A 201 -13.42 3.51 -10.88
CA LEU A 201 -12.54 2.42 -10.43
C LEU A 201 -11.07 2.85 -10.40
N ASP A 202 -10.60 3.53 -11.45
CA ASP A 202 -9.23 4.02 -11.54
C ASP A 202 -8.93 5.12 -10.52
N LEU A 203 -9.86 6.06 -10.32
CA LEU A 203 -9.72 7.11 -9.31
C LEU A 203 -9.65 6.51 -7.91
N ALA A 204 -10.58 5.60 -7.56
CA ALA A 204 -10.56 4.91 -6.27
C ALA A 204 -9.23 4.17 -6.05
N TYR A 205 -8.77 3.41 -7.04
CA TYR A 205 -7.48 2.72 -6.99
C TYR A 205 -6.32 3.68 -6.80
N ALA A 206 -6.26 4.78 -7.55
CA ALA A 206 -5.13 5.70 -7.50
C ALA A 206 -5.06 6.46 -6.17
N TYR A 207 -6.19 6.93 -5.64
CA TYR A 207 -6.25 7.53 -4.30
C TYR A 207 -5.86 6.53 -3.21
N GLY A 208 -6.36 5.29 -3.30
CA GLY A 208 -6.01 4.20 -2.38
C GLY A 208 -4.51 3.87 -2.41
N LYS A 209 -3.93 3.69 -3.61
CA LYS A 209 -2.51 3.38 -3.80
C LYS A 209 -1.60 4.50 -3.28
N LEU A 210 -1.97 5.76 -3.47
CA LEU A 210 -1.23 6.91 -2.97
C LEU A 210 -1.48 7.18 -1.47
N SER A 211 -2.45 6.47 -0.87
CA SER A 211 -2.91 6.67 0.51
C SER A 211 -3.20 8.15 0.80
N PHE A 212 -3.78 8.86 -0.18
CA PHE A 212 -4.10 10.28 -0.09
C PHE A 212 -5.58 10.43 0.29
N HIS A 213 -5.81 10.95 1.49
CA HIS A 213 -7.12 10.97 2.11
C HIS A 213 -7.78 12.32 1.83
N GLN A 214 -8.81 12.34 0.98
CA GLN A 214 -9.64 13.51 0.72
C GLN A 214 -11.11 13.15 0.86
N THR A 215 -11.74 13.61 1.94
CA THR A 215 -13.12 13.28 2.33
C THR A 215 -14.13 13.51 1.22
N GLN A 216 -14.14 14.71 0.62
CA GLN A 216 -15.12 15.07 -0.41
C GLN A 216 -15.01 14.19 -1.65
N VAL A 217 -13.79 13.81 -2.03
CA VAL A 217 -13.57 12.90 -3.16
C VAL A 217 -14.01 11.48 -2.80
N ALA A 218 -13.66 10.97 -1.62
CA ALA A 218 -14.08 9.64 -1.19
C ALA A 218 -15.60 9.52 -1.10
N GLN A 219 -16.28 10.55 -0.59
CA GLN A 219 -17.74 10.62 -0.53
C GLN A 219 -18.36 10.65 -1.93
N ARG A 220 -17.85 11.49 -2.84
CA ARG A 220 -18.32 11.54 -4.22
C ARG A 220 -18.10 10.21 -4.95
N LEU A 221 -16.91 9.62 -4.84
CA LEU A 221 -16.60 8.32 -5.44
C LEU A 221 -17.53 7.23 -4.91
N ALA A 222 -17.80 7.19 -3.60
CA ALA A 222 -18.72 6.21 -3.02
C ALA A 222 -20.15 6.37 -3.56
N ALA A 223 -20.66 7.60 -3.60
CA ALA A 223 -21.99 7.91 -4.13
C ALA A 223 -22.11 7.58 -5.63
N ASP A 224 -21.10 7.94 -6.43
CA ASP A 224 -21.12 7.74 -7.88
C ASP A 224 -20.87 6.27 -8.26
N LEU A 225 -20.17 5.48 -7.42
CA LEU A 225 -19.94 4.04 -7.64
C LEU A 225 -21.15 3.17 -7.26
N LEU A 226 -21.92 3.57 -6.25
CA LEU A 226 -23.00 2.77 -5.69
C LEU A 226 -24.03 2.27 -6.73
N PRO A 227 -24.51 3.10 -7.69
CA PRO A 227 -25.45 2.64 -8.72
C PRO A 227 -24.86 1.62 -9.70
N PHE A 228 -23.52 1.58 -9.85
CA PHE A 228 -22.86 0.68 -10.78
C PHE A 228 -22.58 -0.71 -10.18
N ILE A 229 -22.68 -0.89 -8.85
CA ILE A 229 -22.35 -2.15 -8.17
C ILE A 229 -23.06 -3.37 -8.76
N PRO A 230 -24.38 -3.35 -9.04
CA PRO A 230 -25.04 -4.53 -9.62
C PRO A 230 -24.47 -4.95 -10.99
N SER A 231 -23.86 -4.03 -11.74
CA SER A 231 -23.26 -4.27 -13.06
C SER A 231 -21.74 -4.56 -13.01
N MET A 232 -21.16 -4.58 -11.82
CA MET A 232 -19.74 -4.87 -11.65
C MET A 232 -19.45 -6.35 -11.71
N THR A 233 -18.21 -6.69 -12.04
CA THR A 233 -17.71 -8.06 -11.80
C THR A 233 -17.22 -8.20 -10.35
N PRO A 234 -17.18 -9.42 -9.79
CA PRO A 234 -16.60 -9.65 -8.47
C PRO A 234 -15.18 -9.11 -8.30
N GLY A 235 -14.38 -9.12 -9.38
CA GLY A 235 -13.02 -8.55 -9.37
C GLY A 235 -12.99 -7.02 -9.31
N GLU A 236 -13.97 -6.33 -9.91
CA GLU A 236 -14.13 -4.89 -9.78
C GLU A 236 -14.57 -4.52 -8.35
N VAL A 237 -15.51 -5.26 -7.77
CA VAL A 237 -15.94 -5.11 -6.36
C VAL A 237 -14.77 -5.31 -5.40
N ALA A 238 -13.99 -6.37 -5.57
CA ALA A 238 -12.81 -6.64 -4.76
C ALA A 238 -11.76 -5.52 -4.85
N ARG A 239 -11.54 -4.96 -6.05
CA ARG A 239 -10.63 -3.82 -6.25
C ARG A 239 -11.16 -2.56 -5.57
N CYS A 240 -12.47 -2.30 -5.64
CA CYS A 240 -13.11 -1.20 -4.94
C CYS A 240 -12.97 -1.31 -3.43
N ALA A 241 -13.38 -2.44 -2.84
CA ALA A 241 -13.29 -2.69 -1.40
C ALA A 241 -11.87 -2.48 -0.90
N LYS A 242 -10.87 -3.04 -1.60
CA LYS A 242 -9.45 -2.85 -1.29
C LYS A 242 -9.03 -1.37 -1.34
N SER A 243 -9.48 -0.63 -2.35
CA SER A 243 -9.13 0.79 -2.53
C SER A 243 -9.70 1.66 -1.41
N PHE A 244 -10.97 1.46 -1.05
CA PHE A 244 -11.61 2.15 0.07
C PHE A 244 -11.00 1.78 1.43
N ALA A 245 -10.58 0.52 1.60
CA ALA A 245 -9.85 0.09 2.78
C ALA A 245 -8.48 0.79 2.93
N PHE A 246 -7.76 1.04 1.83
CA PHE A 246 -6.54 1.84 1.87
C PHE A 246 -6.80 3.32 2.17
N LEU A 247 -7.94 3.85 1.72
CA LEU A 247 -8.42 5.21 2.06
C LEU A 247 -8.97 5.31 3.49
N LYS A 248 -9.06 4.19 4.22
CA LYS A 248 -9.69 4.11 5.54
C LYS A 248 -11.11 4.69 5.53
N TRP A 249 -11.82 4.55 4.41
CA TRP A 249 -13.12 5.18 4.21
C TRP A 249 -14.20 4.09 4.16
N LEU A 250 -14.94 3.96 5.26
CA LEU A 250 -16.07 3.05 5.37
C LEU A 250 -17.36 3.80 5.00
N ASN A 251 -17.98 3.40 3.89
CA ASN A 251 -19.31 3.86 3.51
C ASN A 251 -20.26 2.66 3.61
N LEU A 252 -21.12 2.63 4.63
CA LEU A 252 -21.97 1.47 4.92
C LEU A 252 -22.81 1.03 3.72
N PRO A 253 -23.53 1.92 2.98
CA PRO A 253 -24.31 1.49 1.82
C PRO A 253 -23.47 0.82 0.71
N LEU A 254 -22.27 1.36 0.45
CA LEU A 254 -21.38 0.80 -0.56
C LEU A 254 -20.82 -0.56 -0.14
N PHE A 255 -20.44 -0.71 1.14
CA PHE A 255 -19.90 -1.98 1.65
C PHE A 255 -20.98 -3.06 1.77
N GLU A 256 -22.21 -2.69 2.14
CA GLU A 256 -23.34 -3.62 2.12
C GLU A 256 -23.69 -4.05 0.69
N ALA A 257 -23.66 -3.12 -0.28
CA ALA A 257 -23.83 -3.46 -1.69
C ALA A 257 -22.73 -4.41 -2.22
N PHE A 258 -21.49 -4.28 -1.74
CA PHE A 258 -20.43 -5.24 -2.07
C PHE A 258 -20.78 -6.64 -1.55
N THR A 259 -21.23 -6.75 -0.30
CA THR A 259 -21.62 -8.04 0.30
C THR A 259 -22.75 -8.69 -0.48
N GLN A 260 -23.84 -7.96 -0.72
CA GLN A 260 -24.99 -8.45 -1.48
C GLN A 260 -24.59 -8.91 -2.89
N HIS A 261 -23.73 -8.16 -3.58
CA HIS A 261 -23.26 -8.55 -4.90
C HIS A 261 -22.46 -9.86 -4.89
N LEU A 262 -21.61 -10.07 -3.88
CA LEU A 262 -20.81 -11.28 -3.74
C LEU A 262 -21.68 -12.49 -3.38
N LEU A 263 -22.66 -12.30 -2.50
CA LEU A 263 -23.62 -13.35 -2.12
C LEU A 263 -24.47 -13.77 -3.33
N ASN A 264 -24.97 -12.81 -4.10
CA ASN A 264 -25.73 -13.07 -5.33
C ASN A 264 -24.88 -13.76 -6.42
N SER A 265 -23.56 -13.58 -6.39
CA SER A 265 -22.63 -14.13 -7.39
C SER A 265 -21.73 -15.24 -6.81
N ALA A 266 -22.12 -15.87 -5.69
CA ALA A 266 -21.26 -16.75 -4.88
C ALA A 266 -20.59 -17.89 -5.67
N GLN A 267 -21.24 -18.39 -6.72
CA GLN A 267 -20.69 -19.43 -7.60
C GLN A 267 -19.53 -18.92 -8.46
N ASP A 268 -19.62 -17.68 -8.96
CA ASP A 268 -18.65 -17.07 -9.88
C ASP A 268 -17.51 -16.32 -9.18
N VAL A 269 -17.64 -16.07 -7.87
CA VAL A 269 -16.61 -15.38 -7.09
C VAL A 269 -15.38 -16.27 -6.96
N SER A 270 -14.25 -15.81 -7.50
CA SER A 270 -12.96 -16.44 -7.28
C SER A 270 -12.48 -16.23 -5.84
N LEU A 271 -11.75 -17.22 -5.32
CA LEU A 271 -11.15 -17.15 -3.98
C LEU A 271 -10.29 -15.91 -3.79
N SER A 272 -9.50 -15.53 -4.81
CA SER A 272 -8.65 -14.32 -4.76
C SER A 272 -9.44 -13.02 -4.55
N HIS A 273 -10.62 -12.91 -5.16
CA HIS A 273 -11.50 -11.74 -4.99
C HIS A 273 -12.13 -11.74 -3.60
N LEU A 274 -12.62 -12.89 -3.13
CA LEU A 274 -13.18 -13.05 -1.79
C LEU A 274 -12.16 -12.71 -0.70
N CYS A 275 -10.94 -13.23 -0.80
CA CYS A 275 -9.82 -12.90 0.08
C CYS A 275 -9.55 -11.39 0.13
N SER A 276 -9.55 -10.72 -1.04
CA SER A 276 -9.31 -9.27 -1.09
C SER A 276 -10.42 -8.46 -0.39
N VAL A 277 -11.67 -8.93 -0.45
CA VAL A 277 -12.81 -8.29 0.22
C VAL A 277 -12.75 -8.54 1.72
N LEU A 278 -12.49 -9.78 2.15
CA LEU A 278 -12.32 -10.14 3.56
C LEU A 278 -11.24 -9.30 4.24
N LEU A 279 -10.08 -9.15 3.58
CA LEU A 279 -9.00 -8.29 4.09
C LEU A 279 -9.39 -6.81 4.16
N ALA A 280 -10.23 -6.34 3.24
CA ALA A 280 -10.76 -4.97 3.26
C ALA A 280 -11.74 -4.77 4.43
N PHE A 281 -12.62 -5.73 4.68
CA PHE A 281 -13.59 -5.72 5.78
C PHE A 281 -12.86 -5.73 7.12
N ALA A 282 -11.91 -6.65 7.31
CA ALA A 282 -11.10 -6.70 8.52
C ALA A 282 -10.30 -5.40 8.74
N ARG A 283 -9.76 -4.79 7.69
CA ARG A 283 -9.03 -3.53 7.82
C ARG A 283 -9.92 -2.40 8.35
N LEU A 284 -11.15 -2.29 7.84
CA LEU A 284 -12.10 -1.23 8.23
C LEU A 284 -12.95 -1.59 9.46
N ASN A 285 -12.83 -2.82 9.96
CA ASN A 285 -13.72 -3.40 10.98
C ASN A 285 -15.20 -3.34 10.56
N PHE A 286 -15.50 -3.78 9.34
CA PHE A 286 -16.86 -3.81 8.81
C PHE A 286 -17.47 -5.19 8.96
N HIS A 287 -18.69 -5.22 9.48
CA HIS A 287 -19.54 -6.38 9.64
C HIS A 287 -20.80 -6.17 8.79
N PRO A 288 -21.07 -7.05 7.79
CA PRO A 288 -22.24 -6.89 6.93
C PRO A 288 -23.54 -7.28 7.64
N GLU A 289 -24.68 -6.79 7.15
CA GLU A 289 -25.99 -7.15 7.72
C GLU A 289 -26.29 -8.65 7.58
N GLN A 290 -25.88 -9.24 6.46
CA GLN A 290 -25.98 -10.69 6.19
C GLN A 290 -24.70 -11.42 6.64
N GLU A 291 -24.29 -11.19 7.88
CA GLU A 291 -23.03 -11.69 8.45
C GLU A 291 -22.86 -13.21 8.28
N ASP A 292 -23.82 -13.99 8.76
CA ASP A 292 -23.76 -15.45 8.72
C ASP A 292 -23.59 -15.98 7.30
N GLN A 293 -24.35 -15.44 6.34
CA GLN A 293 -24.30 -15.90 4.94
C GLN A 293 -22.95 -15.60 4.31
N PHE A 294 -22.40 -14.42 4.57
CA PHE A 294 -21.10 -14.02 4.05
C PHE A 294 -19.97 -14.87 4.62
N PHE A 295 -19.93 -15.07 5.94
CA PHE A 295 -18.87 -15.86 6.55
C PHE A 295 -19.00 -17.36 6.26
N ASN A 296 -20.22 -17.89 6.14
CA ASN A 296 -20.43 -19.27 5.65
C ASN A 296 -19.82 -19.47 4.25
N LEU A 297 -20.04 -18.52 3.33
CA LEU A 297 -19.41 -18.55 2.00
C LEU A 297 -17.87 -18.48 2.09
N VAL A 298 -17.34 -17.64 2.98
CA VAL A 298 -15.89 -17.52 3.21
C VAL A 298 -15.31 -18.85 3.69
N HIS A 299 -15.91 -19.47 4.71
CA HIS A 299 -15.46 -20.74 5.25
C HIS A 299 -15.57 -21.87 4.22
N GLU A 300 -16.69 -21.99 3.50
CA GLU A 300 -16.88 -23.01 2.46
C GLU A 300 -15.76 -22.95 1.39
N LYS A 301 -15.41 -21.74 0.95
CA LYS A 301 -14.37 -21.53 -0.07
C LYS A 301 -12.95 -21.70 0.49
N LEU A 302 -12.74 -21.52 1.80
CA LEU A 302 -11.43 -21.65 2.44
C LEU A 302 -11.13 -23.06 2.93
N ASP A 303 -12.13 -23.83 3.37
CA ASP A 303 -11.97 -25.11 4.08
C ASP A 303 -11.03 -26.08 3.34
N SER A 304 -11.24 -26.26 2.04
CA SER A 304 -10.43 -27.19 1.23
C SER A 304 -9.10 -26.62 0.71
N VAL A 305 -8.92 -25.30 0.74
CA VAL A 305 -7.81 -24.62 0.02
C VAL A 305 -6.83 -23.93 0.96
N LEU A 306 -7.22 -23.58 2.19
CA LEU A 306 -6.43 -22.76 3.12
C LEU A 306 -4.99 -23.27 3.26
N GLY A 307 -4.81 -24.57 3.55
CA GLY A 307 -3.48 -25.17 3.71
C GLY A 307 -2.58 -25.15 2.46
N SER A 308 -3.17 -24.97 1.27
CA SER A 308 -2.45 -24.92 -0.01
C SER A 308 -2.06 -23.51 -0.46
N LEU A 309 -2.60 -22.47 0.18
CA LEU A 309 -2.32 -21.08 -0.16
C LEU A 309 -0.87 -20.69 0.19
N GLU A 310 -0.40 -19.56 -0.34
CA GLU A 310 0.87 -18.99 0.10
C GLU A 310 0.84 -18.73 1.62
N PRO A 311 1.86 -19.13 2.41
CA PRO A 311 1.83 -19.01 3.87
C PRO A 311 1.53 -17.60 4.39
N ALA A 312 2.04 -16.55 3.74
CA ALA A 312 1.74 -15.18 4.14
C ALA A 312 0.27 -14.81 3.93
N LEU A 313 -0.35 -15.33 2.86
CA LEU A 313 -1.78 -15.14 2.60
C LEU A 313 -2.63 -15.93 3.61
N GLN A 314 -2.22 -17.15 3.99
CA GLN A 314 -2.90 -17.92 5.04
C GLN A 314 -2.98 -17.13 6.35
N VAL A 315 -1.84 -16.59 6.80
CA VAL A 315 -1.76 -15.75 8.00
C VAL A 315 -2.64 -14.50 7.87
N ASP A 316 -2.61 -13.84 6.71
CA ASP A 316 -3.39 -12.63 6.48
C ASP A 316 -4.91 -12.88 6.57
N LEU A 317 -5.37 -14.01 6.05
CA LEU A 317 -6.79 -14.41 6.06
C LEU A 317 -7.26 -14.83 7.45
N VAL A 318 -6.52 -15.71 8.12
CA VAL A 318 -6.87 -16.12 9.48
C VAL A 318 -6.80 -14.93 10.45
N TRP A 319 -5.80 -14.05 10.30
CA TRP A 319 -5.74 -12.81 11.07
C TRP A 319 -6.95 -11.91 10.79
N ALA A 320 -7.43 -11.82 9.54
CA ALA A 320 -8.63 -11.06 9.21
C ALA A 320 -9.89 -11.66 9.85
N LEU A 321 -10.02 -12.99 9.89
CA LEU A 321 -11.11 -13.68 10.58
C LEU A 321 -11.03 -13.47 12.10
N CYS A 322 -9.83 -13.50 12.69
CA CYS A 322 -9.62 -13.13 14.09
C CYS A 322 -10.10 -11.69 14.36
N VAL A 323 -9.74 -10.72 13.51
CA VAL A 323 -10.20 -9.32 13.63
C VAL A 323 -11.72 -9.22 13.61
N LEU A 324 -12.35 -9.94 12.67
CA LEU A 324 -13.80 -9.92 12.46
C LEU A 324 -14.58 -10.79 13.46
N GLN A 325 -13.91 -11.55 14.32
CA GLN A 325 -14.52 -12.49 15.28
C GLN A 325 -15.23 -13.69 14.65
N GLN A 326 -14.72 -14.13 13.50
CA GLN A 326 -15.33 -15.19 12.68
C GLN A 326 -14.30 -16.28 12.35
N VAL A 327 -13.37 -16.56 13.26
CA VAL A 327 -12.33 -17.57 13.04
C VAL A 327 -12.76 -18.93 13.57
N GLN A 328 -12.47 -20.00 12.85
CA GLN A 328 -12.74 -21.37 13.29
C GLN A 328 -11.50 -22.02 13.90
N VAL A 329 -11.72 -22.96 14.82
CA VAL A 329 -10.63 -23.73 15.48
C VAL A 329 -9.72 -24.42 14.47
N ALA A 330 -10.27 -24.96 13.37
CA ALA A 330 -9.50 -25.61 12.31
C ALA A 330 -8.54 -24.65 11.58
N GLU A 331 -8.97 -23.40 11.37
CA GLU A 331 -8.18 -22.35 10.72
C GLU A 331 -7.01 -21.90 11.61
N LEU A 332 -7.27 -21.77 12.93
CA LEU A 332 -6.24 -21.51 13.93
C LEU A 332 -5.18 -22.62 13.95
N GLN A 333 -5.61 -23.89 13.98
CA GLN A 333 -4.71 -25.04 13.98
C GLN A 333 -3.82 -25.09 12.74
N THR A 334 -4.38 -24.78 11.57
CA THR A 334 -3.66 -24.76 10.30
C THR A 334 -2.52 -23.75 10.31
N VAL A 335 -2.78 -22.54 10.82
CA VAL A 335 -1.81 -21.44 10.80
C VAL A 335 -0.81 -21.48 11.96
N LEU A 336 -1.21 -22.00 13.12
CA LEU A 336 -0.32 -22.13 14.29
C LEU A 336 0.59 -23.37 14.21
N HIS A 337 0.44 -24.20 13.18
CA HIS A 337 1.26 -25.40 12.99
C HIS A 337 2.78 -25.08 12.91
N PRO A 338 3.66 -25.86 13.55
CA PRO A 338 5.12 -25.65 13.55
C PRO A 338 5.77 -25.48 12.19
N GLY A 339 5.28 -26.19 11.18
CA GLY A 339 5.81 -26.08 9.81
C GLY A 339 5.64 -24.69 9.18
N LEU A 340 4.64 -23.91 9.61
CA LEU A 340 4.34 -22.60 9.01
C LEU A 340 5.12 -21.47 9.71
N HIS A 341 5.12 -21.43 11.04
CA HIS A 341 5.68 -20.30 11.78
C HIS A 341 7.22 -20.30 11.85
N THR A 342 7.87 -21.47 11.79
CA THR A 342 9.35 -21.60 11.77
C THR A 342 9.99 -20.82 10.62
N ARG A 343 9.38 -20.85 9.43
CA ARG A 343 9.82 -20.08 8.26
C ARG A 343 9.84 -18.57 8.50
N PHE A 344 8.89 -18.04 9.27
CA PHE A 344 8.79 -16.61 9.53
C PHE A 344 9.70 -16.17 10.69
N LEU A 345 9.92 -17.06 11.67
CA LEU A 345 10.79 -16.80 12.81
C LEU A 345 12.24 -16.53 12.39
N GLU A 346 12.74 -17.29 11.41
CA GLU A 346 14.13 -17.21 10.95
C GLU A 346 14.37 -16.05 9.97
N SER A 347 13.31 -15.52 9.35
CA SER A 347 13.45 -14.48 8.33
C SER A 347 13.65 -13.09 8.92
N LYS A 348 14.64 -12.36 8.39
CA LYS A 348 14.90 -10.95 8.73
C LYS A 348 14.19 -9.95 7.81
N SER A 349 13.35 -10.42 6.87
CA SER A 349 12.69 -9.51 5.95
C SER A 349 11.59 -8.69 6.66
N PRO A 350 11.43 -7.38 6.38
CA PRO A 350 10.38 -6.57 7.02
C PRO A 350 8.96 -7.10 6.75
N LYS A 351 8.75 -7.76 5.60
CA LYS A 351 7.47 -8.38 5.25
C LYS A 351 7.19 -9.58 6.16
N ASP A 352 8.17 -10.45 6.33
CA ASP A 352 8.03 -11.65 7.17
C ASP A 352 7.89 -11.28 8.64
N GLN A 353 8.55 -10.21 9.11
CA GLN A 353 8.32 -9.67 10.46
C GLN A 353 6.88 -9.18 10.66
N SER A 354 6.30 -8.51 9.66
CA SER A 354 4.89 -8.10 9.73
C SER A 354 3.93 -9.30 9.73
N THR A 355 4.24 -10.34 8.95
CA THR A 355 3.47 -11.59 8.94
C THR A 355 3.59 -12.31 10.28
N PHE A 356 4.80 -12.38 10.84
CA PHE A 356 5.04 -12.96 12.15
C PHE A 356 4.31 -12.21 13.26
N GLN A 357 4.25 -10.88 13.20
CA GLN A 357 3.45 -10.12 14.16
C GLN A 357 1.95 -10.50 14.08
N LYS A 358 1.40 -10.73 12.89
CA LYS A 358 0.03 -11.23 12.74
C LYS A 358 -0.14 -12.63 13.32
N LEU A 359 0.85 -13.52 13.16
CA LEU A 359 0.87 -14.84 13.80
C LEU A 359 0.80 -14.74 15.33
N VAL A 360 1.56 -13.82 15.94
CA VAL A 360 1.49 -13.60 17.40
C VAL A 360 0.09 -13.13 17.81
N HIS A 361 -0.56 -12.27 17.02
CA HIS A 361 -1.94 -11.89 17.30
C HIS A 361 -2.91 -13.07 17.17
N ILE A 362 -2.77 -13.93 16.15
CA ILE A 362 -3.60 -15.14 16.00
C ILE A 362 -3.41 -16.08 17.20
N ASN A 363 -2.16 -16.27 17.64
CA ASN A 363 -1.85 -17.05 18.84
C ASN A 363 -2.53 -16.47 20.09
N SER A 364 -2.59 -15.14 20.18
CA SER A 364 -3.28 -14.44 21.28
C SER A 364 -4.79 -14.66 21.23
N THR A 365 -5.39 -14.64 20.04
CA THR A 365 -6.81 -14.99 19.85
C THR A 365 -7.07 -16.41 20.34
N ALA A 366 -6.26 -17.38 19.92
CA ALA A 366 -6.41 -18.77 20.37
C ALA A 366 -6.28 -18.93 21.89
N LEU A 367 -5.39 -18.18 22.53
CA LEU A 367 -5.15 -18.27 23.98
C LEU A 367 -6.24 -17.57 24.81
N LEU A 368 -6.69 -16.39 24.37
CA LEU A 368 -7.51 -15.50 25.18
C LEU A 368 -9.01 -15.61 24.89
N GLU A 369 -9.38 -16.04 23.70
CA GLU A 369 -10.77 -15.98 23.22
C GLU A 369 -11.38 -17.35 22.94
N TYR A 370 -10.56 -18.41 22.82
CA TYR A 370 -11.00 -19.78 22.54
C TYR A 370 -10.52 -20.77 23.62
N PRO A 371 -11.16 -20.82 24.80
CA PRO A 371 -10.78 -21.74 25.88
C PRO A 371 -10.76 -23.23 25.49
N GLU A 372 -11.57 -23.62 24.50
CA GLU A 372 -11.68 -24.97 23.96
C GLU A 372 -10.57 -25.35 22.97
N TYR A 373 -9.72 -24.39 22.57
CA TYR A 373 -8.65 -24.65 21.62
C TYR A 373 -7.57 -25.57 22.23
N LYS A 374 -7.37 -26.74 21.61
CA LYS A 374 -6.37 -27.75 22.01
C LYS A 374 -5.23 -27.94 20.99
N GLY A 375 -5.14 -27.04 20.01
CA GLY A 375 -4.15 -27.10 18.96
C GLY A 375 -2.76 -26.61 19.40
N PRO A 376 -1.80 -26.55 18.46
CA PRO A 376 -0.47 -26.01 18.75
C PRO A 376 -0.52 -24.50 19.00
N PHE A 377 0.39 -24.03 19.85
CA PHE A 377 0.66 -22.61 20.08
C PHE A 377 2.09 -22.26 19.63
N LEU A 378 2.35 -20.96 19.47
CA LEU A 378 3.71 -20.47 19.24
C LEU A 378 4.59 -20.72 20.48
N PRO A 379 5.89 -21.05 20.30
CA PRO A 379 6.78 -21.26 21.43
C PRO A 379 7.02 -19.96 22.19
N ALA A 380 7.15 -20.04 23.52
CA ALA A 380 7.32 -18.87 24.39
C ALA A 380 8.54 -18.00 24.01
N SER A 381 9.62 -18.61 23.48
CA SER A 381 10.80 -17.91 23.00
C SER A 381 10.55 -17.05 21.75
N ALA A 382 9.55 -17.42 20.93
CA ALA A 382 9.18 -16.69 19.72
C ALA A 382 8.25 -15.50 20.01
N VAL A 383 7.50 -15.60 21.10
CA VAL A 383 6.52 -14.60 21.54
C VAL A 383 7.16 -13.58 22.49
N ALA A 384 8.34 -13.88 23.03
CA ALA A 384 9.13 -12.96 23.82
C ALA A 384 9.35 -11.64 23.05
N PRO A 385 9.04 -10.47 23.65
CA PRO A 385 9.23 -9.19 22.98
C PRO A 385 10.69 -9.03 22.58
N SER A 386 10.97 -8.98 21.28
CA SER A 386 12.30 -8.55 20.83
C SER A 386 12.43 -7.05 21.16
N PRO A 387 13.57 -6.58 21.71
CA PRO A 387 13.80 -5.16 21.91
C PRO A 387 13.68 -4.50 20.54
N SER A 388 12.60 -3.77 20.32
CA SER A 388 12.38 -3.09 19.05
C SER A 388 13.57 -2.16 18.80
N PRO A 389 14.17 -2.14 17.60
CA PRO A 389 15.17 -1.15 17.28
C PRO A 389 14.53 0.22 17.48
N SER A 390 15.07 0.99 18.42
CA SER A 390 14.65 2.29 18.93
C SER A 390 14.73 3.44 17.89
N ASN A 391 14.50 3.13 16.62
CA ASN A 391 14.60 4.06 15.50
C ASN A 391 13.27 4.72 15.11
N LYS A 392 12.15 4.39 15.79
CA LYS A 392 10.90 5.15 15.60
C LYS A 392 10.93 6.37 16.49
N LYS A 393 11.01 7.56 15.87
CA LYS A 393 10.84 8.83 16.58
C LYS A 393 9.51 8.80 17.33
N MET A 394 9.57 8.97 18.65
CA MET A 394 8.40 9.06 19.51
C MET A 394 7.48 10.19 19.02
N THR A 395 6.18 9.91 18.91
CA THR A 395 5.23 10.93 18.44
C THR A 395 4.92 11.94 19.55
N PRO A 396 4.48 13.17 19.21
CA PRO A 396 4.17 14.19 20.22
C PRO A 396 3.14 13.70 21.25
N LEU A 397 2.08 13.03 20.78
CA LEU A 397 1.06 12.44 21.64
C LEU A 397 1.63 11.39 22.59
N GLN A 398 2.56 10.54 22.13
CA GLN A 398 3.20 9.52 22.97
C GLN A 398 4.02 10.17 24.08
N LYS A 399 4.80 11.19 23.72
CA LYS A 399 5.64 11.91 24.67
C LYS A 399 4.79 12.59 25.74
N GLU A 400 3.79 13.36 25.32
CA GLU A 400 2.91 14.06 26.25
C GLU A 400 2.12 13.10 27.16
N LEU A 401 1.67 11.96 26.62
CA LEU A 401 1.00 10.94 27.42
C LEU A 401 1.94 10.36 28.48
N GLN A 402 3.18 10.02 28.10
CA GLN A 402 4.17 9.53 29.05
C GLN A 402 4.50 10.55 30.14
N ASP A 403 4.63 11.83 29.77
CA ASP A 403 4.91 12.90 30.73
C ASP A 403 3.74 13.10 31.71
N ALA A 404 2.50 13.11 31.20
CA ALA A 404 1.30 13.19 32.04
C ALA A 404 1.12 11.97 32.95
N LEU A 405 1.44 10.76 32.47
CA LEU A 405 1.40 9.53 33.26
C LEU A 405 2.48 9.53 34.35
N LYS A 406 3.69 9.97 34.05
CA LYS A 406 4.75 10.14 35.07
C LYS A 406 4.32 11.14 36.15
N ALA A 407 3.73 12.26 35.74
CA ALA A 407 3.20 13.25 36.66
C ALA A 407 2.03 12.71 37.51
N LEU A 408 1.20 11.83 36.94
CA LEU A 408 0.10 11.17 37.63
C LEU A 408 0.58 10.15 38.68
N LEU A 409 1.60 9.35 38.32
CA LEU A 409 2.08 8.23 39.11
C LEU A 409 3.04 8.65 40.22
N GLY A 410 3.77 9.76 40.03
CA GLY A 410 4.69 10.35 41.01
C GLY A 410 5.98 9.54 41.22
N ASN A 411 5.86 8.23 41.44
CA ASN A 411 6.94 7.28 41.66
C ASN A 411 7.04 6.30 40.48
N ASN A 412 8.25 5.78 40.22
CA ASN A 412 8.47 4.81 39.13
C ASN A 412 7.99 3.39 39.44
N ASP A 413 7.62 3.09 40.69
CA ASP A 413 7.23 1.74 41.10
C ASP A 413 5.71 1.49 41.02
N THR A 414 4.90 2.55 40.89
CA THR A 414 3.42 2.50 40.85
C THR A 414 2.86 2.28 39.45
N GLY A 415 3.70 2.33 38.41
CA GLY A 415 3.29 2.09 37.04
C GLY A 415 4.47 1.77 36.13
N SER A 416 4.19 1.12 35.01
CA SER A 416 5.18 0.76 34.00
C SER A 416 4.76 1.35 32.65
N LEU A 417 5.72 1.87 31.89
CA LEU A 417 5.47 2.50 30.58
C LEU A 417 5.99 1.58 29.47
N GLU A 418 5.35 1.63 28.30
CA GLU A 418 5.74 0.85 27.11
C GLU A 418 5.87 -0.66 27.39
N VAL A 419 4.86 -1.23 28.05
CA VAL A 419 4.87 -2.62 28.48
C VAL A 419 4.61 -3.54 27.29
N ALA A 420 5.65 -4.24 26.84
CA ALA A 420 5.51 -5.24 25.80
C ALA A 420 4.93 -6.55 26.36
N THR A 421 3.78 -6.95 25.83
CA THR A 421 3.07 -8.16 26.24
C THR A 421 3.47 -9.36 25.40
N GLN A 422 3.31 -10.56 25.95
CA GLN A 422 3.37 -11.82 25.20
C GLN A 422 2.22 -11.96 24.19
N TYR A 423 1.31 -10.99 24.09
CA TYR A 423 0.20 -11.00 23.12
C TYR A 423 0.54 -10.25 21.82
N GLY A 424 1.79 -9.80 21.67
CA GLY A 424 2.25 -9.05 20.50
C GLY A 424 1.85 -7.56 20.50
N TRP A 425 1.25 -7.09 21.59
CA TRP A 425 0.87 -5.69 21.81
C TRP A 425 1.80 -5.01 22.81
N VAL A 426 1.98 -3.71 22.63
CA VAL A 426 2.69 -2.85 23.58
C VAL A 426 1.66 -1.92 24.20
N LEU A 427 1.55 -1.94 25.53
CA LEU A 427 0.71 -1.02 26.29
C LEU A 427 1.47 0.30 26.44
N ASP A 428 0.80 1.44 26.30
CA ASP A 428 1.46 2.73 26.55
C ASP A 428 1.83 2.86 28.03
N ALA A 429 0.95 2.38 28.91
CA ALA A 429 1.24 2.19 30.33
C ALA A 429 0.38 1.11 30.98
N GLU A 430 0.86 0.66 32.12
CA GLU A 430 0.21 -0.28 33.02
C GLU A 430 0.25 0.26 34.44
N VAL A 431 -0.87 0.15 35.17
CA VAL A 431 -0.97 0.52 36.58
C VAL A 431 -1.85 -0.50 37.31
N LEU A 432 -1.66 -0.60 38.63
CA LEU A 432 -2.47 -1.47 39.48
C LEU A 432 -3.17 -0.62 40.54
N LEU A 433 -4.49 -0.80 40.69
CA LEU A 433 -5.28 -0.14 41.72
C LEU A 433 -5.79 -1.14 42.75
N ASP A 434 -5.80 -0.77 44.03
CA ASP A 434 -6.53 -1.49 45.07
C ASP A 434 -8.05 -1.23 45.00
N ALA A 435 -8.82 -1.79 45.93
CA ALA A 435 -10.27 -1.61 45.98
C ALA A 435 -10.68 -0.17 46.30
N GLU A 436 -9.81 0.58 46.97
CA GLU A 436 -9.99 1.98 47.36
C GLU A 436 -9.53 2.98 46.29
N GLY A 437 -8.88 2.50 45.22
CA GLY A 437 -8.38 3.30 44.10
C GLY A 437 -6.98 3.89 44.30
N HIS A 438 -6.18 3.39 45.24
CA HIS A 438 -4.76 3.73 45.39
C HIS A 438 -3.87 2.87 44.51
N PHE A 439 -2.75 3.44 44.08
CA PHE A 439 -1.78 2.73 43.26
C PHE A 439 -0.97 1.72 44.07
N LEU A 440 -0.89 0.50 43.54
CA LEU A 440 -0.10 -0.58 44.10
C LEU A 440 1.23 -0.76 43.35
N PRO A 441 2.31 -1.17 44.03
CA PRO A 441 3.60 -1.45 43.39
C PRO A 441 3.51 -2.67 42.46
N LEU A 442 3.75 -2.49 41.16
CA LEU A 442 3.53 -3.54 40.15
C LEU A 442 4.43 -4.78 40.34
N ARG A 443 5.65 -4.60 40.87
CA ARG A 443 6.68 -5.64 40.95
C ARG A 443 6.35 -6.76 41.93
N ASP A 444 5.44 -6.50 42.86
CA ASP A 444 5.10 -7.44 43.93
C ASP A 444 4.09 -8.50 43.43
N PHE A 445 3.30 -8.16 42.40
CA PHE A 445 2.15 -8.93 41.94
C PHE A 445 2.38 -9.64 40.61
N VAL A 446 1.87 -10.87 40.48
CA VAL A 446 2.00 -11.72 39.30
C VAL A 446 1.48 -11.01 38.05
N ALA A 447 2.34 -10.87 37.05
CA ALA A 447 2.06 -10.26 35.74
C ALA A 447 2.07 -11.33 34.63
N PRO A 448 0.95 -12.03 34.38
CA PRO A 448 0.91 -13.18 33.47
C PRO A 448 1.09 -12.79 31.99
N HIS A 449 0.88 -11.52 31.65
CA HIS A 449 1.05 -10.97 30.29
C HIS A 449 2.51 -10.74 29.90
N LEU A 450 3.45 -10.83 30.83
CA LEU A 450 4.88 -10.67 30.56
C LEU A 450 5.50 -12.03 30.22
N ALA A 451 6.39 -12.05 29.22
CA ALA A 451 7.10 -13.27 28.83
C ALA A 451 8.00 -13.84 29.95
N GLN A 452 8.49 -12.97 30.83
CA GLN A 452 9.10 -13.34 32.09
C GLN A 452 8.17 -12.87 33.21
N PRO A 453 7.46 -13.77 33.90
CA PRO A 453 6.54 -13.39 34.97
C PRO A 453 7.33 -12.69 36.08
N VAL A 454 6.86 -11.49 36.44
CA VAL A 454 7.36 -10.71 37.57
C VAL A 454 6.34 -10.79 38.70
N GLY A 455 6.82 -10.79 39.94
CA GLY A 455 6.00 -10.82 41.14
C GLY A 455 5.62 -12.23 41.61
N ASN A 456 5.51 -12.39 42.92
CA ASN A 456 5.22 -13.69 43.57
C ASN A 456 3.85 -13.70 44.24
N GLN A 457 3.18 -12.55 44.37
CA GLN A 457 1.92 -12.42 45.08
C GLN A 457 0.73 -12.40 44.09
N PRO A 458 -0.38 -13.09 44.40
CA PRO A 458 -1.61 -12.94 43.63
C PRO A 458 -2.17 -11.53 43.81
N LEU A 459 -2.94 -11.07 42.82
CA LEU A 459 -3.66 -9.80 42.90
C LEU A 459 -4.58 -9.78 44.13
N PRO A 460 -4.56 -8.71 44.95
CA PRO A 460 -5.46 -8.59 46.09
C PRO A 460 -6.93 -8.62 45.64
N PRO A 461 -7.85 -9.13 46.47
CA PRO A 461 -9.26 -9.15 46.13
C PRO A 461 -9.77 -7.71 45.91
N GLY A 462 -10.45 -7.49 44.78
CA GLY A 462 -10.92 -6.17 44.37
C GLY A 462 -9.90 -5.30 43.64
N ALA A 463 -8.62 -5.68 43.62
CA ALA A 463 -7.60 -4.95 42.86
C ALA A 463 -7.82 -5.09 41.34
N LYS A 464 -7.55 -4.02 40.60
CA LYS A 464 -7.77 -3.94 39.15
C LYS A 464 -6.49 -3.50 38.44
N ARG A 465 -6.08 -4.29 37.45
CA ARG A 465 -4.93 -3.98 36.57
C ARG A 465 -5.45 -3.19 35.37
N ILE A 466 -4.91 -1.98 35.18
CA ILE A 466 -5.35 -1.04 34.16
C ILE A 466 -4.29 -0.90 33.09
N ALA A 467 -4.70 -0.97 31.82
CA ALA A 467 -3.87 -0.71 30.65
C ALA A 467 -4.30 0.58 29.96
N PHE A 468 -3.34 1.46 29.68
CA PHE A 468 -3.54 2.65 28.85
C PHE A 468 -3.22 2.32 27.40
N LEU A 469 -4.17 2.62 26.51
CA LEU A 469 -4.02 2.44 25.07
C LEU A 469 -4.23 3.77 24.36
N ARG A 470 -3.19 4.22 23.67
CA ARG A 470 -3.19 5.48 22.92
C ARG A 470 -3.59 5.24 21.48
N TRP A 471 -4.57 5.99 21.01
CA TRP A 471 -5.05 5.89 19.64
C TRP A 471 -4.74 7.16 18.85
N GLU A 472 -3.76 7.05 17.94
CA GLU A 472 -3.39 8.15 17.06
C GLU A 472 -4.36 8.31 15.88
N PHE A 473 -4.32 9.46 15.21
CA PHE A 473 -5.12 9.72 14.00
C PHE A 473 -5.08 8.58 12.96
N PRO A 474 -3.92 7.95 12.64
CA PRO A 474 -3.89 6.84 11.70
C PRO A 474 -4.60 5.57 12.16
N ASN A 475 -5.03 5.47 13.41
CA ASN A 475 -5.66 4.28 13.98
C ASN A 475 -7.17 4.23 13.73
N PHE A 476 -7.76 5.33 13.27
CA PHE A 476 -9.18 5.48 13.03
C PHE A 476 -9.53 5.41 11.55
N ASN A 477 -10.79 5.08 11.28
CA ASN A 477 -11.43 5.34 10.00
C ASN A 477 -11.45 6.85 9.72
N SER A 478 -11.25 7.22 8.46
CA SER A 478 -11.28 8.61 7.99
C SER A 478 -12.59 9.28 8.35
N ARG A 479 -12.52 10.38 9.10
CA ARG A 479 -13.69 11.17 9.56
C ARG A 479 -14.66 10.40 10.47
N SER A 480 -14.25 9.26 11.02
CA SER A 480 -14.98 8.56 12.08
C SER A 480 -14.15 8.51 13.37
N LYS A 481 -14.81 8.20 14.48
CA LYS A 481 -14.18 7.83 15.76
C LYS A 481 -14.03 6.30 15.91
N ASP A 482 -14.37 5.54 14.87
CA ASP A 482 -14.23 4.08 14.86
C ASP A 482 -12.80 3.66 14.59
N LEU A 483 -12.29 2.73 15.39
CA LEU A 483 -10.97 2.15 15.24
C LEU A 483 -10.92 1.21 14.02
N LEU A 484 -9.78 1.18 13.33
CA LEU A 484 -9.51 0.16 12.32
C LEU A 484 -9.37 -1.22 12.98
N GLY A 485 -9.67 -2.29 12.25
CA GLY A 485 -9.82 -3.62 12.85
C GLY A 485 -8.58 -4.16 13.57
N ARG A 486 -7.37 -3.77 13.15
CA ARG A 486 -6.14 -4.08 13.91
C ARG A 486 -6.20 -3.58 15.36
N PHE A 487 -6.70 -2.36 15.56
CA PHE A 487 -6.74 -1.72 16.87
C PHE A 487 -7.95 -2.16 17.69
N VAL A 488 -9.05 -2.52 17.02
CA VAL A 488 -10.17 -3.24 17.66
C VAL A 488 -9.69 -4.59 18.22
N LEU A 489 -8.95 -5.36 17.42
CA LEU A 489 -8.33 -6.62 17.88
C LEU A 489 -7.36 -6.39 19.05
N ALA A 490 -6.51 -5.36 18.98
CA ALA A 490 -5.60 -5.01 20.07
C ALA A 490 -6.34 -4.73 21.38
N ARG A 491 -7.37 -3.86 21.32
CA ARG A 491 -8.21 -3.53 22.47
C ARG A 491 -8.88 -4.77 23.05
N ARG A 492 -9.41 -5.66 22.19
CA ARG A 492 -10.11 -6.88 22.59
C ARG A 492 -9.17 -7.88 23.26
N HIS A 493 -7.99 -8.11 22.72
CA HIS A 493 -6.98 -8.97 23.37
C HIS A 493 -6.54 -8.43 24.73
N VAL A 494 -6.35 -7.11 24.87
CA VAL A 494 -5.98 -6.52 26.16
C VAL A 494 -7.11 -6.69 27.19
N LEU A 495 -8.37 -6.51 26.79
CA LEU A 495 -9.52 -6.81 27.66
C LEU A 495 -9.58 -8.30 28.04
N ALA A 496 -9.44 -9.20 27.07
CA ALA A 496 -9.49 -10.65 27.29
C ALA A 496 -8.33 -11.16 28.17
N ALA A 497 -7.19 -10.45 28.18
CA ALA A 497 -6.08 -10.71 29.09
C ALA A 497 -6.34 -10.26 30.55
N GLY A 498 -7.54 -9.75 30.86
CA GLY A 498 -7.95 -9.37 32.22
C GLY A 498 -7.61 -7.92 32.62
N PHE A 499 -7.22 -7.08 31.66
CA PHE A 499 -7.01 -5.66 31.92
C PHE A 499 -8.30 -4.88 31.84
N LEU A 500 -8.39 -3.87 32.69
CA LEU A 500 -9.30 -2.76 32.47
C LEU A 500 -8.64 -1.74 31.51
N VAL A 501 -9.28 -1.46 30.38
CA VAL A 501 -8.68 -0.61 29.35
C VAL A 501 -9.10 0.86 29.51
N VAL A 502 -8.12 1.75 29.48
CA VAL A 502 -8.30 3.20 29.36
C VAL A 502 -7.87 3.65 27.97
N ASP A 503 -8.85 3.98 27.14
CA ASP A 503 -8.64 4.49 25.79
C ASP A 503 -8.27 5.99 25.82
N VAL A 504 -7.16 6.35 25.19
CA VAL A 504 -6.69 7.74 25.02
C VAL A 504 -6.67 8.10 23.53
N PRO A 505 -7.81 8.53 22.96
CA PRO A 505 -7.89 8.93 21.56
C PRO A 505 -7.28 10.31 21.30
N TYR A 506 -6.65 10.47 20.15
CA TYR A 506 -6.00 11.72 19.75
C TYR A 506 -6.96 12.93 19.76
N TYR A 507 -8.23 12.73 19.40
CA TYR A 507 -9.20 13.82 19.27
C TYR A 507 -9.65 14.37 20.63
N GLU A 508 -9.64 13.57 21.71
CA GLU A 508 -9.90 14.07 23.06
C GLU A 508 -8.63 14.70 23.65
N TRP A 509 -7.47 14.10 23.38
CA TRP A 509 -6.21 14.59 23.91
C TRP A 509 -5.80 15.96 23.35
N LEU A 510 -6.02 16.21 22.06
CA LEU A 510 -5.66 17.47 21.41
C LEU A 510 -6.42 18.68 21.96
N ASP A 511 -7.60 18.47 22.58
CA ASP A 511 -8.38 19.54 23.20
C ASP A 511 -7.82 19.96 24.57
N LEU A 512 -6.91 19.16 25.16
CA LEU A 512 -6.30 19.41 26.46
C LEU A 512 -5.07 20.31 26.33
N LYS A 513 -5.18 21.54 26.84
CA LYS A 513 -4.14 22.58 26.65
C LYS A 513 -3.07 22.59 27.73
N SER A 514 -3.39 22.15 28.94
CA SER A 514 -2.47 22.18 30.07
C SER A 514 -2.18 20.78 30.63
N GLU A 515 -1.01 20.63 31.25
CA GLU A 515 -0.61 19.37 31.91
C GLU A 515 -1.59 18.97 33.01
N TRP A 516 -2.12 19.94 33.77
CA TRP A 516 -3.16 19.66 34.77
C TRP A 516 -4.43 19.07 34.15
N GLN A 517 -4.88 19.59 32.99
CA GLN A 517 -6.05 19.06 32.28
C GLN A 517 -5.80 17.64 31.80
N LYS A 518 -4.60 17.34 31.28
CA LYS A 518 -4.20 15.99 30.85
C LYS A 518 -4.22 15.00 32.01
N THR A 519 -3.63 15.36 33.15
CA THR A 519 -3.64 14.52 34.35
C THR A 519 -5.04 14.32 34.91
N ALA A 520 -5.87 15.38 34.94
CA ALA A 520 -7.27 15.29 35.37
C ALA A 520 -8.10 14.39 34.44
N TYR A 521 -7.90 14.51 33.12
CA TYR A 521 -8.52 13.66 32.11
C TYR A 521 -8.17 12.18 32.30
N LEU A 522 -6.89 11.85 32.54
CA LEU A 522 -6.47 10.47 32.80
C LEU A 522 -7.11 9.91 34.08
N LYS A 523 -7.16 10.69 35.17
CA LYS A 523 -7.85 10.30 36.41
C LYS A 523 -9.33 10.03 36.19
N ASP A 524 -10.01 10.90 35.44
CA ASP A 524 -11.43 10.74 35.11
C ASP A 524 -11.68 9.49 34.27
N LYS A 525 -10.87 9.26 33.23
CA LYS A 525 -10.95 8.05 32.39
C LYS A 525 -10.73 6.77 33.18
N MET A 526 -9.74 6.74 34.09
CA MET A 526 -9.52 5.60 34.98
C MET A 526 -10.73 5.33 35.87
N ARG A 527 -11.26 6.38 36.54
CA ARG A 527 -12.43 6.24 37.42
C ARG A 527 -13.65 5.73 36.68
N LYS A 528 -13.89 6.24 35.46
CA LYS A 528 -14.98 5.77 34.59
C LYS A 528 -14.82 4.30 34.23
N ALA A 529 -13.62 3.88 33.81
CA ALA A 529 -13.36 2.49 33.50
C ALA A 529 -13.61 1.59 34.74
N VAL A 530 -13.17 2.00 35.92
CA VAL A 530 -13.38 1.22 37.16
C VAL A 530 -14.87 1.15 37.50
N ALA A 531 -15.61 2.25 37.35
CA ALA A 531 -17.04 2.29 37.61
C ALA A 531 -17.86 1.44 36.62
N GLU A 532 -17.51 1.47 35.32
CA GLU A 532 -18.16 0.63 34.30
C GLU A 532 -17.96 -0.87 34.58
N GLU A 533 -16.81 -1.26 35.10
CA GLU A 533 -16.53 -2.64 35.47
C GLU A 533 -17.26 -3.08 36.74
N LEU A 534 -17.46 -2.18 37.71
CA LEU A 534 -18.28 -2.45 38.90
C LEU A 534 -19.78 -2.54 38.58
N ALA A 535 -20.21 -2.01 37.44
CA ALA A 535 -21.61 -2.02 37.00
C ALA A 535 -21.99 -3.25 36.16
N LYS A 536 -21.01 -4.02 35.67
CA LYS A 536 -21.22 -5.31 35.00
C LYS A 536 -21.32 -6.42 36.03
#